data_AF-A0A5M4AIQ1-F1
#
_entry.id   AF-A0A5M4AIQ1-F1
#
_cell.length_a   1.000
_cell.length_b   1.000
_cell.length_c   1.000
_cell.angle_alpha   90.00
_cell.angle_beta   90.00
_cell.angle_gamma   90.00
#
_symmetry.space_group_name_H-M   'P 1'
#
loop_
_entity.id
_entity.type
_entity.pdbx_description
1 polymer ?
#
loop_
_entity_poly.entity_id
_entity_poly.type
_entity_poly.pdbx_seq_one_letter_code
_entity_poly.pdbx_strand_id
1 'polypeptide(L)'
;MKNALYYERAGQNIVRCKLCPHYCIINEGKRGACRVRKNVGGDLYTEIFEKVAAYGSDPIEKKPLYHFYPGSKILSIGTIGCNLKCSFCQNYRISQVSPDEFDNFKLFQPKSWYRLR
;
A
#
# COMPACT_ATOMS: atom_id res chain seq x y z
N MET A 1 -4.55 -1.68 -12.56
CA MET A 1 -4.63 -0.29 -12.04
C MET A 1 -6.08 0.03 -11.74
N LYS A 2 -6.36 0.90 -10.77
CA LYS A 2 -7.72 1.36 -10.45
C LYS A 2 -7.71 2.86 -10.18
N ASN A 3 -8.77 3.57 -10.55
CA ASN A 3 -8.94 4.98 -10.19
C ASN A 3 -8.80 5.16 -8.67
N ALA A 4 -7.91 6.09 -8.28
CA ALA A 4 -7.66 6.41 -6.89
C ALA A 4 -8.72 7.38 -6.37
N LEU A 5 -9.00 7.30 -5.07
CA LEU A 5 -9.86 8.25 -4.38
C LEU A 5 -9.03 9.35 -3.71
N TYR A 6 -9.71 10.44 -3.34
CA TYR A 6 -9.17 11.56 -2.57
C TYR A 6 -8.06 12.32 -3.31
N TYR A 7 -8.40 12.86 -4.48
CA TYR A 7 -7.55 13.79 -5.21
C TYR A 7 -8.41 14.82 -5.94
N GLU A 8 -7.78 15.91 -6.38
CA GLU A 8 -8.40 16.90 -7.26
C GLU A 8 -7.47 17.18 -8.44
N ARG A 9 -8.05 17.64 -9.55
CA ARG A 9 -7.29 18.17 -10.68
C ARG A 9 -6.81 19.56 -10.29
N ALA A 10 -5.50 19.78 -10.39
CA ALA A 10 -4.83 21.01 -9.94
C ALA A 10 -4.22 21.81 -11.11
N GLY A 11 -4.50 21.41 -12.35
CA GLY A 11 -3.99 22.04 -13.57
C GLY A 11 -4.12 21.09 -14.76
N GLN A 12 -3.56 21.50 -15.91
CA GLN A 12 -3.53 20.65 -17.10
C GLN A 12 -2.63 19.43 -16.85
N ASN A 13 -3.25 18.24 -16.77
CA ASN A 13 -2.58 16.97 -16.44
C ASN A 13 -1.79 17.00 -15.12
N ILE A 14 -2.23 17.79 -14.14
CA ILE A 14 -1.65 17.84 -12.80
C ILE A 14 -2.73 17.47 -11.80
N VAL A 15 -2.39 16.59 -10.85
CA VAL A 15 -3.30 16.18 -9.77
C VAL A 15 -2.71 16.50 -8.40
N ARG A 16 -3.58 16.90 -7.46
CA ARG A 16 -3.24 17.04 -6.05
C ARG A 16 -3.88 15.89 -5.27
N CYS A 17 -3.07 14.96 -4.80
CA CYS A 17 -3.51 13.83 -3.98
C CYS A 17 -3.74 14.28 -2.53
N LYS A 18 -4.93 14.06 -1.97
CA LYS A 18 -5.33 14.42 -0.60
C LYS A 18 -5.48 13.22 0.35
N LEU A 19 -5.16 11.99 -0.09
CA LEU A 19 -5.32 10.77 0.73
C LEU A 19 -4.52 10.81 2.05
N CYS A 20 -3.31 11.38 2.03
CA CYS A 20 -2.45 11.44 3.21
C CYS A 20 -1.88 12.86 3.38
N PRO A 21 -1.31 13.18 4.55
CA PRO A 21 -0.87 14.54 4.88
C PRO A 21 0.25 15.13 4.00
N HIS A 22 0.84 14.35 3.07
CA HIS A 22 1.82 14.89 2.13
C HIS A 22 1.23 15.80 1.04
N TYR A 23 -0.08 15.71 0.78
CA TYR A 23 -0.76 16.53 -0.23
C TYR A 23 -0.04 16.62 -1.59
N CYS A 24 0.53 15.51 -2.07
CA CYS A 24 1.42 15.49 -3.23
C CYS A 24 0.79 16.14 -4.46
N ILE A 25 1.52 17.07 -5.09
CA ILE A 25 1.26 17.55 -6.45
C ILE A 25 1.99 16.61 -7.41
N ILE A 26 1.25 15.95 -8.29
CA ILE A 26 1.76 14.88 -9.14
C ILE A 26 1.55 15.28 -10.59
N ASN A 27 2.66 15.52 -11.30
CA ASN A 27 2.66 15.80 -12.73
C ASN A 27 2.35 14.54 -13.55
N GLU A 28 1.98 14.72 -14.81
CA GLU A 28 1.71 13.63 -15.76
C GLU A 28 2.78 12.55 -15.76
N GLY A 29 2.36 11.29 -15.70
CA GLY A 29 3.24 10.12 -15.70
C GLY A 29 4.05 9.92 -14.42
N LYS A 30 4.00 10.83 -13.44
CA LYS A 30 4.75 10.73 -12.17
C LYS A 30 3.93 10.04 -11.08
N ARG A 31 4.64 9.60 -10.03
CA ARG A 31 4.08 9.00 -8.83
C ARG A 31 4.22 9.93 -7.63
N GLY A 32 3.29 9.82 -6.68
CA GLY A 32 3.40 10.49 -5.38
C GLY A 32 4.50 9.89 -4.49
N ALA A 33 4.69 10.47 -3.30
CA ALA A 33 5.72 10.03 -2.35
C ALA A 33 5.60 8.54 -1.94
N CYS A 34 4.39 7.98 -1.98
CA CYS A 34 4.14 6.55 -1.70
C CYS A 34 4.56 5.60 -2.82
N ARG A 35 4.97 6.11 -3.99
CA ARG A 35 5.46 5.34 -5.15
C ARG A 35 4.47 4.37 -5.79
N VAL A 36 3.18 4.47 -5.46
CA VAL A 36 2.14 3.54 -5.95
C VAL A 36 0.89 4.22 -6.49
N ARG A 37 0.83 5.56 -6.38
CA ARG A 37 -0.23 6.37 -6.97
C ARG A 37 0.34 7.22 -8.09
N LYS A 38 -0.11 6.99 -9.32
CA LYS A 38 0.41 7.57 -10.55
C LYS A 38 -0.64 8.44 -11.22
N ASN A 39 -0.23 9.63 -11.67
CA ASN A 39 -1.08 10.47 -12.51
C ASN A 39 -0.98 10.00 -13.96
N VAL A 40 -2.14 9.75 -14.58
CA VAL A 40 -2.27 9.33 -15.98
C VAL A 40 -3.39 10.15 -16.63
N GLY A 41 -3.04 11.03 -17.57
CA GLY A 41 -3.99 11.89 -18.27
C GLY A 41 -4.73 12.88 -17.37
N GLY A 42 -4.13 13.31 -16.27
CA GLY A 42 -4.81 14.16 -15.27
C GLY A 42 -5.77 13.43 -14.33
N ASP A 43 -5.80 12.09 -14.36
CA ASP A 43 -6.51 11.26 -13.40
C ASP A 43 -5.52 10.45 -12.55
N LEU A 44 -5.80 10.35 -11.25
CA LEU A 44 -4.94 9.63 -10.32
C LEU A 44 -5.36 8.17 -10.23
N TYR A 45 -4.41 7.25 -10.43
CA TYR A 45 -4.61 5.81 -10.30
C TYR A 45 -3.77 5.23 -9.18
N THR A 46 -4.27 4.17 -8.55
CA THR A 46 -3.46 3.26 -7.73
C THR A 46 -3.03 2.06 -8.57
N GLU A 47 -1.74 1.73 -8.52
CA GLU A 47 -1.13 0.63 -9.28
C GLU A 47 -1.06 -0.69 -8.48
N ILE A 48 -1.52 -0.65 -7.23
CA ILE A 48 -1.47 -1.74 -6.24
C ILE A 48 -2.84 -2.29 -5.85
N PHE A 49 -3.91 -1.91 -6.56
CA PHE A 49 -5.24 -2.49 -6.34
C PHE A 49 -5.20 -4.00 -6.59
N GLU A 50 -5.74 -4.79 -5.65
CA GLU A 50 -5.76 -6.27 -5.66
C GLU A 50 -4.37 -6.94 -5.70
N LYS A 51 -3.31 -6.20 -5.38
CA LYS A 51 -1.94 -6.72 -5.35
C LYS A 51 -1.44 -6.88 -3.92
N VAL A 52 -1.27 -8.11 -3.47
CA VAL A 52 -0.72 -8.42 -2.14
C VAL A 52 0.77 -8.68 -2.26
N ALA A 53 1.59 -7.99 -1.46
CA ALA A 53 3.03 -8.22 -1.42
C ALA A 53 3.41 -9.24 -0.34
N ALA A 54 2.72 -9.20 0.80
CA ALA A 54 2.93 -10.12 1.91
C ALA A 54 1.65 -10.30 2.71
N TYR A 55 1.47 -11.50 3.26
CA TYR A 55 0.47 -11.80 4.27
C TYR A 55 1.01 -12.83 5.26
N GLY A 56 0.47 -12.86 6.47
CA GLY A 56 0.91 -13.81 7.50
C GLY A 56 -0.02 -13.81 8.71
N SER A 57 -0.10 -14.95 9.38
CA SER A 57 -0.80 -15.09 10.66
C SER A 57 0.25 -15.20 11.77
N ASP A 58 0.21 -14.26 12.70
CA ASP A 58 1.10 -14.19 13.86
C ASP A 58 0.25 -14.12 15.15
N PRO A 59 0.80 -14.43 16.33
CA PRO A 59 0.17 -14.06 17.60
C PRO A 59 0.00 -12.53 17.72
N ILE A 60 -1.06 -12.09 18.39
CA ILE A 60 -1.37 -10.67 18.57
C ILE A 60 -0.28 -9.93 19.37
N GLU A 61 0.46 -10.64 20.22
CA GLU A 61 1.55 -10.13 21.07
C GLU A 61 2.72 -9.54 20.29
N LYS A 62 2.85 -9.86 19.00
CA LYS A 62 3.84 -9.24 18.11
C LYS A 62 3.48 -7.80 17.74
N LYS A 63 2.23 -7.39 17.94
CA LYS A 63 1.76 -6.02 17.64
C LYS A 63 1.96 -5.13 18.86
N PRO A 64 2.26 -3.83 18.68
CA PRO A 64 2.49 -2.90 19.78
C PRO A 64 1.17 -2.47 20.45
N LEU A 65 0.40 -3.44 20.96
CA LEU A 65 -0.89 -3.24 21.63
C LEU A 65 -0.86 -3.97 22.98
N TYR A 66 -1.07 -3.22 24.07
CA TYR A 66 -1.05 -3.77 25.41
C TYR A 66 -2.37 -4.48 25.75
N HIS A 67 -2.29 -5.72 26.24
CA HIS A 67 -3.42 -6.54 26.68
C HIS A 67 -4.59 -6.60 25.68
N PHE A 68 -4.26 -6.71 24.39
CA PHE A 68 -5.24 -6.73 23.30
C PHE A 68 -5.44 -8.17 22.81
N TYR A 69 -6.53 -8.82 23.22
CA TYR A 69 -6.92 -10.20 22.88
C TYR A 69 -5.83 -11.29 23.09
N PRO A 70 -5.26 -11.45 24.30
CA PRO A 70 -4.16 -12.38 24.56
C PRO A 70 -4.40 -13.81 24.04
N GLY A 71 -3.36 -14.43 23.49
CA GLY A 71 -3.38 -15.78 22.92
C GLY A 71 -4.06 -15.89 21.55
N SER A 72 -4.64 -14.80 21.03
CA SER A 72 -5.32 -14.81 19.72
C SER A 72 -4.34 -14.69 18.57
N LYS A 73 -4.72 -15.25 17.40
CA LYS A 73 -4.02 -15.01 16.13
C LYS A 73 -4.55 -13.76 15.45
N ILE A 74 -3.65 -12.98 14.85
CA ILE A 74 -3.97 -11.86 13.98
C ILE A 74 -3.49 -12.13 12.56
N LEU A 75 -4.32 -11.74 11.60
CA LEU A 75 -3.92 -11.69 10.20
C LEU A 75 -3.30 -10.32 9.88
N SER A 76 -2.11 -10.34 9.29
CA SER A 76 -1.51 -9.17 8.63
C SER A 76 -1.51 -9.37 7.12
N ILE A 77 -1.95 -8.37 6.37
CA ILE A 77 -1.88 -8.32 4.91
C ILE A 77 -1.39 -6.95 4.48
N GLY A 78 -0.49 -6.91 3.51
CA GLY A 78 0.14 -5.68 3.04
C GLY A 78 0.51 -5.75 1.57
N THR A 79 0.62 -4.57 0.98
CA THR A 79 1.11 -4.35 -0.39
C THR A 79 2.39 -3.52 -0.36
N ILE A 80 2.92 -3.18 -1.52
CA ILE A 80 4.11 -2.34 -1.64
C ILE A 80 3.77 -0.86 -1.46
N GLY A 81 4.81 -0.05 -1.22
CA GLY A 81 4.71 1.39 -1.10
C GLY A 81 4.27 1.87 0.28
N CYS A 82 4.83 3.01 0.70
CA CYS A 82 4.56 3.64 1.98
C CYS A 82 4.82 5.13 1.84
N ASN A 83 3.96 5.96 2.43
CA ASN A 83 4.15 7.41 2.46
C ASN A 83 5.20 7.85 3.51
N LEU A 84 5.67 6.95 4.37
CA LEU A 84 6.69 7.21 5.38
C LEU A 84 8.07 6.71 4.92
N LYS A 85 9.13 7.27 5.50
CA LYS A 85 10.54 6.89 5.24
C LYS A 85 11.27 6.54 6.55
N CYS A 86 10.75 5.56 7.28
CA CYS A 86 11.29 5.20 8.59
C CYS A 86 12.70 4.59 8.47
N SER A 87 13.67 5.07 9.26
CA SER A 87 15.05 4.55 9.26
C SER A 87 15.16 3.09 9.74
N PHE A 88 14.20 2.63 10.55
CA PHE A 88 14.17 1.27 11.11
C PHE A 88 12.92 0.50 10.67
N CYS A 89 12.55 0.60 9.39
CA CYS A 89 11.35 -0.06 8.89
C CYS A 89 11.51 -1.58 8.86
N GLN A 90 10.75 -2.31 9.68
CA GLN A 90 10.72 -3.78 9.62
C GLN A 90 10.25 -4.30 8.24
N ASN A 91 9.43 -3.52 7.53
CA ASN A 91 8.89 -3.86 6.22
C ASN A 91 9.68 -3.19 5.07
N TYR A 92 10.94 -2.79 5.27
CA TYR A 92 11.72 -2.00 4.30
C TYR A 92 11.75 -2.60 2.88
N ARG A 93 11.77 -3.94 2.78
CA ARG A 93 11.82 -4.67 1.49
C ARG A 93 10.62 -4.42 0.59
N ILE A 94 9.47 -4.04 1.15
CA ILE A 94 8.23 -3.78 0.40
C ILE A 94 7.73 -2.34 0.53
N SER A 95 8.13 -1.61 1.59
CA SER A 95 7.57 -0.29 1.87
C SER A 95 8.09 0.82 0.94
N GLN A 96 9.27 0.65 0.35
CA GLN A 96 9.92 1.68 -0.47
C GLN A 96 10.07 1.30 -1.95
N VAL A 97 9.45 0.21 -2.41
CA VAL A 97 9.53 -0.21 -3.81
C VAL A 97 8.32 0.28 -4.60
N SER A 98 8.52 0.56 -5.89
CA SER A 98 7.46 0.86 -6.84
C SER A 98 6.97 -0.40 -7.57
N PRO A 99 5.81 -0.36 -8.24
CA PRO A 99 5.28 -1.51 -8.97
C PRO A 99 6.20 -2.07 -10.06
N ASP A 100 7.12 -1.26 -10.60
CA ASP A 100 8.06 -1.69 -11.65
C ASP A 100 9.32 -2.36 -11.08
N GLU A 101 9.51 -2.32 -9.75
CA GLU A 101 10.66 -2.88 -9.03
C GLU A 101 10.27 -4.13 -8.22
N PHE A 102 8.99 -4.56 -8.27
CA PHE A 102 8.47 -5.64 -7.45
C PHE A 102 7.54 -6.55 -8.24
N ASP A 103 8.01 -7.76 -8.54
CA ASP A 103 7.26 -8.74 -9.34
C ASP A 103 6.60 -9.84 -8.50
N ASN A 104 6.93 -9.93 -7.22
CA ASN A 104 6.54 -11.05 -6.34
C ASN A 104 5.16 -10.88 -5.69
N PHE A 105 4.20 -10.32 -6.41
CA PHE A 105 2.83 -10.22 -5.90
C PHE A 105 2.20 -11.60 -5.72
N LYS A 106 1.52 -11.78 -4.59
CA LYS A 106 0.77 -12.99 -4.27
C LYS A 106 -0.65 -12.85 -4.82
N LEU A 107 -1.10 -13.86 -5.56
CA LEU A 107 -2.52 -14.00 -5.92
C LEU A 107 -3.32 -14.24 -4.65
N PHE A 108 -4.15 -13.28 -4.26
CA PHE A 108 -5.09 -13.46 -3.16
C PHE A 108 -6.30 -14.26 -3.67
N GLN A 109 -6.28 -15.57 -3.47
CA GLN A 109 -7.48 -16.40 -3.68
C GLN A 109 -8.18 -16.65 -2.35
N PRO A 110 -9.42 -16.17 -2.14
CA PRO A 110 -10.16 -16.38 -0.89
C PRO A 110 -10.25 -17.86 -0.46
N LYS A 111 -10.20 -18.80 -1.41
CA LYS A 111 -10.29 -20.25 -1.15
C LYS A 111 -9.03 -20.85 -0.49
N SER A 112 -7.87 -20.22 -0.53
CA SER A 112 -6.63 -20.77 0.05
C SER A 112 -6.57 -20.73 1.59
N TRP A 113 -7.54 -20.06 2.22
CA TRP A 113 -7.58 -19.81 3.67
C TRP A 113 -8.16 -20.96 4.48
N TYR A 114 -8.97 -21.83 3.86
CA TYR A 114 -9.57 -22.99 4.52
C TYR A 114 -8.54 -24.02 5.04
N ARG A 115 -7.26 -23.90 4.63
CA ARG A 115 -6.18 -24.82 5.03
C ARG A 115 -5.27 -24.28 6.15
N LEU A 116 -5.60 -23.14 6.75
CA LEU A 116 -4.85 -22.56 7.88
C LEU A 116 -5.51 -22.83 9.26
N ARG A 117 -6.46 -23.78 9.31
CA ARG A 117 -6.95 -24.37 10.55
C ARG A 117 -6.09 -25.56 10.95
#